data_AF-H0E4U4-F1
#
_entry.id   AF-H0E4U4-F1
#
_cell.length_a   1.000
_cell.length_b   1.000
_cell.length_c   1.000
_cell.angle_alpha   90.00
_cell.angle_beta   90.00
_cell.angle_gamma   90.00
#
_symmetry.space_group_name_H-M   'P 1'
#
loop_
_entity.id
_entity.type
_entity.pdbx_description
1 polymer ?
#
loop_
_entity_poly.entity_id
_entity_poly.type
_entity_poly.pdbx_seq_one_letter_code
_entity_poly.pdbx_strand_id
1 'polypeptide(L)' 'MGVADDADRDFQIQLARLEHALGRVADDAAEPDQQVTAAEQAAITAGEAGAAFDRLVRESGGGGQ' A
#
# COMPACT_ATOMS: atom_id res chain seq x y z
N MET A 1 -0.08 4.27 23.16
CA MET A 1 0.15 4.12 21.71
C MET A 1 -0.12 5.50 21.12
N GLY A 2 0.87 6.11 20.48
CA GLY A 2 0.73 7.43 19.89
C GLY A 2 0.03 7.35 18.53
N VAL A 3 -0.60 8.44 18.09
CA VAL A 3 -1.29 8.50 16.80
C VAL A 3 -0.36 8.13 15.63
N ALA A 4 0.92 8.50 15.72
CA ALA A 4 1.94 8.11 14.75
C ALA A 4 2.26 6.60 14.73
N ASP A 5 2.16 5.88 15.86
CA ASP A 5 2.34 4.41 15.89
C ASP A 5 1.18 3.71 15.15
N ASP A 6 -0.04 4.24 15.26
CA ASP A 6 -1.21 3.69 14.58
C ASP A 6 -1.15 3.93 13.06
N ALA A 7 -0.70 5.11 12.62
CA ALA A 7 -0.46 5.37 11.20
C ALA A 7 0.72 4.60 10.62
N ASP A 8 1.78 4.35 11.40
CA ASP A 8 2.89 3.51 10.94
C ASP A 8 2.42 2.07 10.74
N ARG A 9 1.64 1.54 11.69
CA ARG A 9 1.03 0.22 11.57
C ARG A 9 0.08 0.12 10.39
N ASP A 10 -0.77 1.12 10.15
CA ASP A 10 -1.67 1.15 8.99
C ASP A 10 -0.87 1.17 7.68
N PHE A 11 0.17 2.00 7.59
CA PHE A 11 1.04 2.05 6.43
C PHE A 11 1.71 0.70 6.16
N GLN A 12 2.26 0.03 7.18
CA GLN A 12 2.85 -1.30 7.04
C GLN A 12 1.86 -2.33 6.51
N ILE A 13 0.60 -2.27 6.94
CA ILE A 13 -0.46 -3.17 6.43
C ILE A 13 -0.73 -2.91 4.95
N GLN A 14 -0.86 -1.64 4.54
CA GLN A 14 -1.10 -1.32 3.13
C GLN A 14 0.10 -1.66 2.25
N LEU A 15 1.32 -1.47 2.75
CA LEU A 15 2.54 -1.85 2.03
C LEU A 15 2.59 -3.36 1.78
N ALA A 16 2.32 -4.18 2.80
CA ALA A 16 2.28 -5.64 2.63
C ALA A 16 1.21 -6.10 1.62
N ARG A 17 0.06 -5.42 1.59
CA ARG A 17 -0.98 -5.68 0.58
C ARG A 17 -0.53 -5.33 -0.82
N LEU A 18 0.17 -4.19 -0.98
CA LEU A 18 0.71 -3.76 -2.25
C LEU A 18 1.77 -4.75 -2.77
N GLU A 19 2.70 -5.16 -1.92
CA GLU A 19 3.72 -6.16 -2.26
C GLU A 19 3.07 -7.48 -2.72
N HIS A 20 2.02 -7.93 -2.02
CA HIS A 20 1.28 -9.12 -2.43
C HIS A 20 0.56 -8.93 -3.78
N ALA A 21 -0.04 -7.76 -4.03
CA ALA A 21 -0.70 -7.46 -5.29
C ALA A 21 0.30 -7.44 -6.46
N LEU A 22 1.47 -6.81 -6.27
CA LEU A 22 2.55 -6.80 -7.25
C LEU A 22 3.10 -8.21 -7.53
N GLY A 23 3.17 -9.07 -6.52
CA GLY A 23 3.54 -10.48 -6.70
C GLY A 23 2.60 -11.23 -7.64
N ARG A 24 1.30 -10.92 -7.64
CA ARG A 24 0.33 -11.50 -8.59
C ARG A 24 0.47 -10.94 -10.00
N VAL A 25 0.90 -9.69 -10.15
CA VAL A 25 1.18 -9.08 -11.47
C VAL A 25 2.41 -9.70 -12.10
N ALA A 26 3.44 -9.98 -11.30
CA ALA A 26 4.69 -10.60 -11.73
C ALA A 26 4.60 -12.13 -11.90
N ASP A 27 3.39 -12.71 -11.79
CA ASP A 27 3.19 -14.14 -12.03
C ASP A 27 3.23 -14.42 -13.54
N ASP A 28 4.39 -14.87 -14.00
CA ASP A 28 4.65 -15.21 -15.41
C ASP A 28 3.84 -16.44 -15.88
N ALA A 29 3.24 -17.21 -14.97
CA ALA A 29 2.37 -18.34 -15.31
C ALA A 29 0.89 -17.93 -15.48
N ALA A 30 0.52 -16.69 -15.15
CA ALA A 30 -0.83 -16.19 -15.28
C ALA A 30 -1.17 -15.85 -16.75
N GLU A 31 -2.41 -16.11 -17.15
CA GLU A 31 -2.89 -15.71 -18.47
C GLU A 31 -2.90 -14.17 -18.61
N PRO A 32 -2.74 -13.61 -19.81
CA PRO A 32 -2.66 -12.15 -20.00
C PRO A 32 -3.83 -11.36 -19.38
N ASP A 33 -5.07 -11.86 -19.50
CA ASP A 33 -6.24 -11.22 -18.90
C ASP A 33 -6.19 -11.22 -17.35
N GLN A 34 -5.60 -12.27 -16.76
CA GLN A 34 -5.41 -12.37 -15.32
C GLN A 34 -4.32 -11.40 -14.87
N GLN A 35 -3.24 -11.24 -15.66
CA GLN A 35 -2.19 -10.25 -15.38
C GLN A 35 -2.74 -8.82 -15.46
N VAL A 36 -3.58 -8.50 -16.44
CA VAL A 36 -4.26 -7.19 -16.53
C VAL A 36 -5.14 -6.96 -15.30
N THR A 37 -5.97 -7.94 -14.94
CA THR A 37 -6.82 -7.85 -13.74
C THR A 37 -5.97 -7.66 -12.46
N ALA A 38 -4.86 -8.39 -12.33
CA ALA A 38 -3.93 -8.24 -11.22
C ALA A 38 -3.30 -6.85 -11.19
N ALA A 39 -2.94 -6.29 -12.35
CA ALA A 39 -2.32 -4.98 -12.48
C ALA A 39 -3.30 -3.86 -12.08
N GLU A 40 -4.56 -3.97 -12.48
CA GLU A 40 -5.62 -3.05 -12.05
C GLU A 40 -5.80 -3.05 -10.52
N GLN A 41 -5.83 -4.25 -9.92
CA GLN A 41 -5.91 -4.38 -8.46
C GLN A 41 -4.67 -3.81 -7.77
N ALA A 42 -3.47 -4.06 -8.29
CA ALA A 42 -2.24 -3.50 -7.76
C ALA A 42 -2.22 -1.96 -7.84
N ALA A 43 -2.75 -1.37 -8.90
CA ALA A 43 -2.88 0.09 -9.03
C ALA A 43 -3.83 0.68 -7.98
N ILE A 44 -4.96 0.02 -7.69
CA ILE A 44 -5.88 0.44 -6.62
C ILE A 44 -5.17 0.38 -5.26
N THR A 45 -4.52 -0.75 -4.95
CA THR A 45 -3.79 -0.92 -3.68
C THR A 45 -2.63 0.06 -3.54
N ALA A 46 -1.97 0.43 -4.64
CA ALA A 46 -0.92 1.45 -4.62
C ALA A 46 -1.47 2.83 -4.21
N GLY A 47 -2.68 3.18 -4.66
CA GLY A 47 -3.37 4.39 -4.23
C GLY A 47 -3.68 4.39 -2.73
N GLU A 48 -4.14 3.26 -2.19
CA GLU A 48 -4.41 3.09 -0.75
C GLU A 48 -3.13 3.19 0.09
N ALA A 49 -2.05 2.53 -0.34
CA ALA A 49 -0.75 2.60 0.33
C ALA A 49 -0.15 4.00 0.30
N GLY A 50 -0.31 4.74 -0.81
CA GLY A 50 0.10 6.14 -0.92
C GLY A 50 -0.67 7.04 0.05
N ALA A 51 -1.98 6.87 0.16
CA ALA A 51 -2.80 7.64 1.11
C ALA A 51 -2.42 7.35 2.57
N ALA A 52 -2.11 6.10 2.91
CA ALA A 52 -1.62 5.73 4.24
C ALA A 52 -0.24 6.32 4.53
N PHE A 53 0.66 6.34 3.54
CA PHE A 53 1.97 7.00 3.66
C PHE A 53 1.84 8.51 3.89
N ASP A 54 1.01 9.20 3.12
CA ASP A 54 0.77 10.64 3.28
C ASP A 54 0.25 10.98 4.69
N ARG A 55 -0.61 10.11 5.22
CA ARG A 55 -1.11 10.21 6.60
C ARG A 55 0.02 10.03 7.61
N LEU A 56 0.83 8.99 7.48
CA LEU A 56 1.99 8.74 8.35
C LEU A 56 2.96 9.93 8.35
N VAL A 57 3.29 10.47 7.18
CA VAL A 57 4.18 11.63 7.04
C VAL A 57 3.60 12.85 7.75
N ARG A 58 2.29 13.11 7.58
CA ARG A 58 1.60 14.22 8.25
C ARG A 58 1.62 14.08 9.77
N GLU A 59 1.32 12.89 10.29
CA GLU A 59 1.22 12.65 11.73
C GLU A 59 2.59 12.57 12.41
N SER A 60 3.62 12.10 11.69
CA SER A 60 5.01 12.07 12.16
C SER A 60 5.68 13.46 12.11
N GLY A 61 5.31 14.30 11.14
CA GLY A 61 5.84 15.66 10.98
C GLY A 61 5.11 16.73 11.81
N GLY A 62 3.87 16.47 12.24
CA GLY A 62 3.01 17.45 12.93
C GLY A 62 3.17 17.54 14.45
N GLY A 63 3.99 16.70 15.08
CA GLY A 63 4.19 16.65 16.53
C GLY A 63 5.11 17.73 17.12
N GLY A 64 5.57 18.68 16.32
CA GLY A 64 6.50 19.74 16.73
C GLY A 64 5.89 21.13 16.61
N GLN A 65 4.84 21.44 17.40
CA GLN A 65 4.38 22.80 17.68
C GLN A 65 3.88 22.90 19.11
#